data_AF-A0A1N6P9T6-F1
#
_entry.id   AF-A0A1N6P9T6-F1
#
_cell.length_a   1.000
_cell.length_b   1.000
_cell.length_c   1.000
_cell.angle_alpha   90.00
_cell.angle_beta   90.00
_cell.angle_gamma   90.00
#
_symmetry.space_group_name_H-M   'P 1'
#
loop_
_entity.id
_entity.type
_entity.pdbx_description
1 polymer ?
#
loop_
_entity_poly.entity_id
_entity_poly.type
_entity_poly.pdbx_seq_one_letter_code
_entity_poly.pdbx_strand_id
1 'polypeptide(L)'
;MAFLVDAWQFVVGTLLPFLVVLTLIVFVHEMGHYLVGRWSGIGVTAFSIGFGPELAGFNDRHGTRWKLCAIPLGGYVKFFGDEDVSSSSTDQSALDALTPAERARTFPGAALWKRAATVAAGPIANFILAIAIFAVLFSLYGRRVADPVVSEVRAGSAAEEAGIRTGDRLLAIDGVPVATFDDVRRYVSVRPEMRIVVTVERGAEKLDFPMTPKRTELTDQFGNKMELGVIGVVTDEAAGRFRTVTYGPLEAVGEGARQSWHIVTGTFDYISNLIAGRMKADQLGGPIRVAQASGQMATLGVAALLQLAAMLSVSIGLLNLMPVPVLDGGHLVFYAIEAVRGKPVGPNAQEIAYRIGIALVLSLMVFATWNDISMLFSRT
;
A
#
# COMPACT_ATOMS: atom_id res chain seq x y z
N MET A 1 -16.73 -34.97 -7.74
CA MET A 1 -16.69 -34.60 -6.31
C MET A 1 -15.42 -33.81 -5.98
N ALA A 2 -14.21 -34.33 -6.20
CA ALA A 2 -12.95 -33.59 -5.93
C ALA A 2 -12.91 -32.19 -6.56
N PHE A 3 -13.18 -32.06 -7.86
CA PHE A 3 -13.23 -30.77 -8.56
C PHE A 3 -14.18 -29.73 -7.91
N LEU A 4 -15.37 -30.16 -7.45
CA LEU A 4 -16.32 -29.25 -6.81
C LEU A 4 -15.84 -28.80 -5.43
N VAL A 5 -15.18 -29.70 -4.70
CA VAL A 5 -14.55 -29.39 -3.41
C VAL A 5 -13.39 -28.41 -3.62
N ASP A 6 -12.53 -28.65 -4.61
CA ASP A 6 -11.39 -27.79 -4.93
C ASP A 6 -11.86 -26.40 -5.40
N ALA A 7 -12.89 -26.35 -6.25
CA ALA A 7 -13.50 -25.09 -6.69
C ALA A 7 -14.14 -24.34 -5.52
N TRP A 8 -14.84 -25.03 -4.62
CA TRP A 8 -15.40 -24.44 -3.41
C TRP A 8 -14.32 -23.88 -2.49
N GLN A 9 -13.24 -24.63 -2.26
CA GLN A 9 -12.09 -24.20 -1.45
C GLN A 9 -11.39 -23.00 -2.07
N PHE A 10 -11.25 -22.95 -3.39
CA PHE A 10 -10.70 -21.78 -4.08
C PHE A 10 -11.57 -20.54 -3.88
N VAL A 11 -12.89 -20.68 -4.09
CA VAL A 11 -13.83 -19.56 -3.95
C VAL A 11 -13.89 -19.06 -2.50
N VAL A 12 -14.10 -19.95 -1.53
CA VAL A 12 -14.29 -19.57 -0.13
C VAL A 12 -12.97 -19.26 0.55
N GLY A 13 -11.91 -20.01 0.25
CA GLY A 13 -10.61 -19.89 0.90
C GLY A 13 -9.70 -18.83 0.31
N THR A 14 -9.87 -18.44 -0.97
CA THR A 14 -9.00 -17.45 -1.63
C THR A 14 -9.78 -16.25 -2.14
N LEU A 15 -10.80 -16.47 -2.98
CA LEU A 15 -11.49 -15.38 -3.68
C LEU A 15 -12.31 -14.53 -2.70
N LEU A 16 -13.05 -15.13 -1.77
CA LEU A 16 -13.87 -14.41 -0.81
C LEU A 16 -13.04 -13.51 0.11
N PRO A 17 -11.97 -13.97 0.80
CA PRO A 17 -11.10 -13.10 1.58
C PRO A 17 -10.49 -11.96 0.76
N PHE A 18 -10.04 -12.26 -0.46
CA PHE A 18 -9.52 -11.26 -1.38
C PHE A 18 -10.55 -10.16 -1.69
N LEU A 19 -11.78 -10.55 -2.05
CA LEU A 19 -12.85 -9.61 -2.36
C LEU A 19 -13.26 -8.78 -1.15
N VAL A 20 -13.29 -9.36 0.05
CA VAL A 20 -13.58 -8.63 1.29
C VAL A 20 -12.53 -7.56 1.54
N VAL A 21 -11.24 -7.91 1.46
CA VAL A 21 -10.13 -6.97 1.65
C VAL A 21 -10.16 -5.87 0.58
N LEU A 22 -10.29 -6.24 -0.69
CA LEU A 22 -10.32 -5.29 -1.80
C LEU A 22 -11.50 -4.33 -1.68
N THR A 23 -12.69 -4.85 -1.42
CA THR A 23 -13.92 -4.03 -1.29
C THR A 23 -13.81 -3.06 -0.13
N LEU A 24 -13.26 -3.48 1.01
CA LEU A 24 -13.05 -2.61 2.17
C LEU A 24 -12.12 -1.44 1.82
N ILE A 25 -10.97 -1.71 1.20
CA ILE A 25 -9.97 -0.69 0.89
C ILE A 25 -10.52 0.30 -0.13
N VAL A 26 -11.08 -0.22 -1.23
CA VAL A 26 -11.68 0.61 -2.28
C VAL A 26 -12.82 1.45 -1.72
N PHE A 27 -13.72 0.85 -0.93
CA PHE A 27 -14.84 1.58 -0.34
C PHE A 27 -14.37 2.77 0.50
N VAL A 28 -13.37 2.57 1.35
CA VAL A 28 -12.86 3.64 2.22
C VAL A 28 -12.11 4.72 1.41
N HIS A 29 -11.40 4.32 0.36
CA HIS A 29 -10.79 5.23 -0.59
C HIS A 29 -11.85 6.13 -1.26
N GLU A 30 -12.87 5.53 -1.88
CA GLU A 30 -13.97 6.28 -2.51
C GLU A 30 -14.73 7.13 -1.48
N MET A 31 -14.90 6.62 -0.26
CA MET A 31 -15.53 7.37 0.83
C MET A 31 -14.74 8.64 1.17
N GLY A 32 -13.41 8.61 1.09
CA GLY A 32 -12.56 9.80 1.25
C GLY A 32 -12.93 10.90 0.26
N HIS A 33 -12.95 10.58 -1.03
CA HIS A 33 -13.37 11.50 -2.09
C HIS A 33 -14.80 12.01 -1.87
N TYR A 34 -15.73 11.10 -1.57
CA TYR A 34 -17.13 11.43 -1.33
C TYR A 34 -17.29 12.43 -0.19
N LEU A 35 -16.75 12.12 0.99
CA LEU A 35 -16.93 12.93 2.19
C LEU A 35 -16.33 14.33 2.03
N VAL A 36 -15.10 14.42 1.50
CA VAL A 36 -14.41 15.72 1.34
C VAL A 36 -15.00 16.53 0.19
N GLY A 37 -15.40 15.90 -0.91
CA GLY A 37 -16.10 16.58 -2.01
C GLY A 37 -17.42 17.18 -1.55
N ARG A 38 -18.21 16.40 -0.81
CA ARG A 38 -19.47 16.87 -0.20
C ARG A 38 -19.25 17.99 0.80
N TRP A 39 -18.28 17.85 1.69
CA TRP A 39 -17.91 18.89 2.67
C TRP A 39 -17.47 20.19 1.98
N SER A 40 -16.77 20.07 0.85
CA SER A 40 -16.35 21.20 0.02
C SER A 40 -17.49 21.85 -0.78
N GLY A 41 -18.69 21.27 -0.76
CA GLY A 41 -19.87 21.74 -1.49
C GLY A 41 -19.94 21.27 -2.95
N ILE A 42 -19.09 20.33 -3.35
CA ILE A 42 -19.15 19.70 -4.67
C ILE A 42 -20.29 18.69 -4.69
N GLY A 43 -21.16 18.78 -5.70
CA GLY A 43 -22.24 17.82 -5.89
C GLY A 43 -21.69 16.43 -6.21
N VAL A 44 -22.29 15.38 -5.64
CA VAL A 44 -21.98 13.99 -5.97
C VAL A 44 -23.23 13.34 -6.54
N THR A 45 -23.12 12.78 -7.74
CA THR A 45 -24.24 12.17 -8.46
C THR A 45 -24.31 10.67 -8.26
N ALA A 46 -23.16 9.99 -8.14
CA ALA A 46 -23.11 8.56 -7.87
C ALA A 46 -21.93 8.17 -6.98
N PHE A 47 -22.15 7.13 -6.17
CA PHE A 47 -21.12 6.40 -5.43
C PHE A 47 -21.24 4.93 -5.81
N SER A 48 -20.21 4.35 -6.41
CA SER A 48 -20.25 2.98 -6.94
C SER A 48 -19.20 2.11 -6.26
N ILE A 49 -19.65 0.95 -5.77
CA ILE A 49 -18.77 -0.16 -5.41
C ILE A 49 -18.82 -1.14 -6.57
N GLY A 50 -17.70 -1.28 -7.26
CA GLY A 50 -17.55 -2.08 -8.46
C GLY A 50 -17.86 -1.34 -9.76
N PHE A 51 -17.72 -2.07 -10.86
CA PHE A 51 -17.96 -1.62 -12.24
C PHE A 51 -19.01 -2.48 -12.95
N GLY A 52 -19.51 -1.97 -14.09
CA GLY A 52 -20.45 -2.68 -14.96
C GLY A 52 -21.92 -2.52 -14.54
N PRO A 53 -22.79 -3.49 -14.87
CA PRO A 53 -24.22 -3.43 -14.56
C PRO A 53 -24.49 -3.29 -13.07
N GLU A 54 -25.43 -2.42 -12.72
CA GLU A 54 -25.89 -2.22 -11.35
C GLU A 54 -26.71 -3.45 -10.91
N LEU A 55 -26.29 -4.09 -9.81
CA LEU A 55 -27.01 -5.20 -9.19
C LEU A 55 -28.04 -4.70 -8.18
N ALA A 56 -27.66 -3.69 -7.41
CA ALA A 56 -28.51 -3.08 -6.40
C ALA A 56 -28.07 -1.63 -6.16
N GLY A 57 -29.00 -0.78 -5.73
CA GLY A 57 -28.69 0.59 -5.39
C GLY A 57 -29.87 1.37 -4.84
N PHE A 58 -29.57 2.52 -4.24
CA PHE A 58 -30.57 3.44 -3.70
C PHE A 58 -30.11 4.89 -3.86
N ASN A 59 -31.05 5.83 -3.78
CA ASN A 59 -30.73 7.25 -3.73
C ASN A 59 -30.75 7.72 -2.27
N ASP A 60 -29.70 8.42 -1.84
CA ASP A 60 -29.69 9.03 -0.51
C ASP A 60 -30.51 10.33 -0.48
N ARG A 61 -30.63 10.90 0.73
CA ARG A 61 -31.34 12.18 0.97
C ARG A 61 -30.71 13.37 0.25
N HIS A 62 -29.48 13.22 -0.22
CA HIS A 62 -28.69 14.24 -0.87
C HIS A 62 -28.67 14.11 -2.40
N GLY A 63 -29.42 13.14 -2.94
CA GLY A 63 -29.54 12.88 -4.37
C GLY A 63 -28.40 12.07 -4.97
N THR A 64 -27.50 11.50 -4.15
CA THR A 64 -26.45 10.62 -4.64
C THR A 64 -26.99 9.20 -4.84
N ARG A 65 -26.75 8.62 -6.02
CA ARG A 65 -27.08 7.22 -6.32
C ARG A 65 -25.96 6.30 -5.83
N TRP A 66 -26.24 5.55 -4.76
CA TRP A 66 -25.37 4.51 -4.24
C TRP A 66 -25.61 3.22 -5.02
N LYS A 67 -24.55 2.64 -5.59
CA LYS A 67 -24.61 1.46 -6.46
C LYS A 67 -23.67 0.37 -5.99
N LEU A 68 -24.13 -0.86 -6.08
CA LEU A 68 -23.32 -2.07 -6.05
C LEU A 68 -23.39 -2.71 -7.43
N CYS A 69 -22.24 -2.89 -8.06
CA CYS A 69 -22.13 -3.37 -9.44
C CYS A 69 -21.55 -4.78 -9.52
N ALA A 70 -21.75 -5.44 -10.66
CA ALA A 70 -21.42 -6.85 -10.85
C ALA A 70 -19.92 -7.19 -10.76
N ILE A 71 -19.03 -6.23 -11.08
CA ILE A 71 -17.58 -6.46 -11.07
C ILE A 71 -16.97 -5.79 -9.82
N PRO A 72 -16.63 -6.54 -8.76
CA PRO A 72 -16.16 -6.01 -7.48
C PRO A 72 -14.66 -5.67 -7.47
N LEU A 73 -14.11 -5.19 -8.60
CA LEU A 73 -12.68 -4.94 -8.79
C LEU A 73 -12.34 -3.43 -8.81
N GLY A 74 -12.97 -2.65 -7.93
CA GLY A 74 -12.78 -1.21 -7.83
C GLY A 74 -14.07 -0.49 -7.48
N GLY A 75 -14.09 0.82 -7.69
CA GLY A 75 -15.20 1.71 -7.34
C GLY A 75 -14.94 3.09 -7.95
N TYR A 76 -15.92 3.97 -7.83
CA TYR A 76 -15.76 5.38 -8.21
C TYR A 76 -16.79 6.28 -7.52
N VAL A 77 -16.40 7.52 -7.29
CA VAL A 77 -17.31 8.63 -6.97
C VAL A 77 -17.46 9.52 -8.20
N LYS A 78 -18.70 9.70 -8.67
CA LYS A 78 -18.99 10.60 -9.79
C LYS A 78 -19.44 11.97 -9.27
N PHE A 79 -18.65 13.00 -9.53
CA PHE A 79 -19.02 14.36 -9.14
C PHE A 79 -19.92 15.02 -10.18
N PHE A 80 -20.66 16.04 -9.75
CA PHE A 80 -21.52 16.82 -10.61
C PHE A 80 -20.65 17.60 -11.61
N GLY A 81 -20.95 17.48 -12.90
CA GLY A 81 -20.15 18.10 -13.96
C GLY A 81 -18.83 17.40 -14.28
N ASP A 82 -18.55 16.20 -13.76
CA ASP A 82 -17.56 15.31 -14.37
C ASP A 82 -18.12 14.81 -15.71
N GLU A 83 -17.37 15.00 -16.79
CA GLU A 83 -17.70 14.45 -18.12
C GLU A 83 -17.60 12.92 -18.06
N ASP A 84 -18.63 12.20 -18.51
CA ASP A 84 -18.43 10.79 -18.82
C ASP A 84 -17.50 10.72 -20.05
N VAL A 85 -16.51 9.83 -20.02
CA VAL A 85 -15.67 9.50 -21.20
C VAL A 85 -16.54 9.06 -22.40
N SER A 86 -17.82 8.74 -22.18
CA SER A 86 -18.81 8.39 -23.20
C SER A 86 -19.80 9.49 -23.60
N SER A 87 -19.85 10.67 -22.96
CA SER A 87 -20.78 11.75 -23.36
C SER A 87 -20.07 12.82 -24.19
N SER A 88 -20.24 12.71 -25.50
CA SER A 88 -19.96 13.72 -26.53
C SER A 88 -20.44 15.12 -26.16
N SER A 89 -19.75 16.15 -26.67
CA SER A 89 -20.01 17.61 -26.87
C SER A 89 -21.34 18.32 -26.49
N THR A 90 -22.39 17.60 -26.11
CA THR A 90 -23.71 18.08 -25.67
C THR A 90 -23.69 18.53 -24.20
N ASP A 91 -22.82 17.99 -23.34
CA ASP A 91 -22.74 18.39 -21.91
C ASP A 91 -22.05 19.75 -21.69
N GLN A 92 -21.12 20.15 -22.56
CA GLN A 92 -20.36 21.40 -22.39
C GLN A 92 -21.24 22.66 -22.52
N SER A 93 -22.21 22.65 -23.43
CA SER A 93 -23.19 23.74 -23.59
C SER A 93 -24.21 23.79 -22.44
N ALA A 94 -24.49 22.67 -21.78
CA ALA A 94 -25.32 22.62 -20.57
C ALA A 94 -24.58 23.15 -19.33
N LEU A 95 -23.27 22.91 -19.23
CA LEU A 95 -22.39 23.46 -18.18
C LEU A 95 -22.18 24.98 -18.32
N ASP A 96 -22.18 25.48 -19.55
CA ASP A 96 -22.09 26.92 -19.84
C ASP A 96 -23.35 27.70 -19.47
N ALA A 97 -24.51 27.03 -19.45
CA ALA A 97 -25.79 27.60 -19.03
C ALA A 97 -26.00 27.64 -17.51
N LEU A 98 -25.09 27.07 -16.71
CA LEU A 98 -25.20 27.04 -15.25
C LEU A 98 -25.00 28.43 -14.64
N THR A 99 -25.77 28.74 -13.60
CA THR A 99 -25.52 29.93 -12.78
C THR A 99 -24.15 29.84 -12.10
N PRO A 100 -23.52 30.97 -11.70
CA PRO A 100 -22.24 30.94 -10.98
C PRO A 100 -22.27 30.08 -9.70
N ALA A 101 -23.43 30.03 -9.03
CA ALA A 101 -23.63 29.21 -7.84
C ALA A 101 -23.70 27.70 -8.16
N GLU A 102 -24.33 27.32 -9.29
CA GLU A 102 -24.39 25.92 -9.73
C GLU A 102 -23.05 25.46 -10.30
N ARG A 103 -22.33 26.33 -11.02
CA ARG A 103 -20.97 26.06 -11.50
C ARG A 103 -20.00 25.83 -10.36
N ALA A 104 -20.11 26.57 -9.25
CA ALA A 104 -19.28 26.34 -8.06
C ALA A 104 -19.54 24.98 -7.38
N ARG A 105 -20.68 24.33 -7.68
CA ARG A 105 -21.02 22.98 -7.21
C ARG A 105 -20.55 21.89 -8.15
N THR A 106 -20.09 22.21 -9.36
CA THR A 106 -19.47 21.24 -10.26
C THR A 106 -18.04 20.99 -9.84
N PHE A 107 -17.51 19.81 -10.13
CA PHE A 107 -16.11 19.51 -9.83
C PHE A 107 -15.16 20.41 -10.63
N PRO A 108 -15.30 20.62 -11.96
CA PRO A 108 -14.42 21.52 -12.71
C PRO A 108 -14.53 22.99 -12.26
N GLY A 109 -15.72 23.44 -11.85
CA GLY A 109 -15.98 24.82 -11.44
C GLY A 109 -15.67 25.13 -9.97
N ALA A 110 -15.37 24.11 -9.16
CA ALA A 110 -14.96 24.30 -7.78
C ALA A 110 -13.58 24.95 -7.67
N ALA A 111 -13.36 25.70 -6.58
CA ALA A 111 -12.06 26.30 -6.29
C ALA A 111 -10.94 25.25 -6.27
N LEU A 112 -9.75 25.62 -6.73
CA LEU A 112 -8.61 24.70 -6.89
C LEU A 112 -8.32 23.88 -5.63
N TRP A 113 -8.31 24.53 -4.46
CA TRP A 113 -8.06 23.84 -3.19
C TRP A 113 -9.14 22.81 -2.84
N LYS A 114 -10.40 23.04 -3.24
CA LYS A 114 -11.51 22.10 -3.01
C LYS A 114 -11.33 20.85 -3.86
N ARG A 115 -10.96 21.02 -5.13
CA ARG A 115 -10.65 19.91 -6.04
C ARG A 115 -9.44 19.13 -5.53
N ALA A 116 -8.36 19.82 -5.18
CA ALA A 116 -7.16 19.20 -4.63
C ALA A 116 -7.42 18.46 -3.32
N ALA A 117 -8.17 19.04 -2.39
CA ALA A 117 -8.55 18.38 -1.14
C ALA A 117 -9.41 17.13 -1.40
N THR A 118 -10.38 17.23 -2.32
CA THR A 118 -11.25 16.10 -2.68
C THR A 118 -10.46 14.94 -3.30
N VAL A 119 -9.53 15.23 -4.21
CA VAL A 119 -8.66 14.21 -4.82
C VAL A 119 -7.67 13.63 -3.81
N ALA A 120 -7.06 14.43 -2.95
CA ALA A 120 -6.15 13.91 -1.93
C ALA A 120 -6.86 13.07 -0.85
N ALA A 121 -8.17 13.28 -0.66
CA ALA A 121 -8.92 12.64 0.41
C ALA A 121 -9.00 11.12 0.30
N GLY A 122 -9.12 10.57 -0.91
CA GLY A 122 -9.20 9.12 -1.11
C GLY A 122 -7.94 8.40 -0.65
N PRO A 123 -6.74 8.77 -1.15
CA PRO A 123 -5.50 8.18 -0.67
C PRO A 123 -5.27 8.40 0.82
N ILE A 124 -5.56 9.60 1.34
CA ILE A 124 -5.45 9.90 2.78
C ILE A 124 -6.38 9.00 3.61
N ALA A 125 -7.60 8.73 3.15
CA ALA A 125 -8.53 7.83 3.82
C ALA A 125 -7.98 6.40 3.95
N ASN A 126 -7.21 5.93 2.95
CA ASN A 126 -6.51 4.64 3.06
C ASN A 126 -5.41 4.66 4.14
N PHE A 127 -4.62 5.72 4.23
CA PHE A 127 -3.66 5.84 5.33
C PHE A 127 -4.36 5.85 6.69
N ILE A 128 -5.46 6.57 6.82
CA ILE A 128 -6.28 6.61 8.05
C ILE A 128 -6.83 5.22 8.38
N LEU A 129 -7.36 4.49 7.38
CA LEU A 129 -7.85 3.12 7.55
C LEU A 129 -6.75 2.20 8.07
N ALA A 130 -5.58 2.24 7.45
CA ALA A 130 -4.46 1.40 7.86
C ALA A 130 -4.02 1.70 9.30
N ILE A 131 -3.88 2.98 9.66
CA ILE A 131 -3.53 3.41 11.01
C ILE A 131 -4.58 2.93 12.01
N ALA A 132 -5.88 3.07 11.68
CA ALA A 132 -6.96 2.60 12.53
C ALA A 132 -6.94 1.08 12.73
N ILE A 133 -6.72 0.30 11.66
CA ILE A 133 -6.61 -1.16 11.76
C ILE A 133 -5.41 -1.55 12.62
N PHE A 134 -4.23 -0.99 12.35
CA PHE A 134 -3.04 -1.27 13.16
C PHE A 134 -3.24 -0.87 14.62
N ALA A 135 -3.85 0.29 14.90
CA ALA A 135 -4.12 0.74 16.26
C ALA A 135 -5.05 -0.23 17.01
N VAL A 136 -6.10 -0.72 16.35
CA VAL A 136 -6.99 -1.74 16.93
C VAL A 136 -6.22 -3.03 17.21
N LEU A 137 -5.43 -3.52 16.24
CA LEU A 137 -4.65 -4.74 16.42
C LEU A 137 -3.61 -4.62 17.54
N PHE A 138 -2.88 -3.50 17.61
CA PHE A 138 -1.89 -3.25 18.65
C PHE A 138 -2.52 -3.03 20.03
N SER A 139 -3.72 -2.46 20.10
CA SER A 139 -4.45 -2.32 21.36
C SER A 139 -4.94 -3.68 21.89
N LEU A 140 -5.41 -4.57 21.00
CA LEU A 140 -5.99 -5.86 21.39
C LEU A 140 -4.95 -6.96 21.61
N TYR A 141 -3.94 -7.03 20.75
CA TYR A 141 -2.96 -8.11 20.74
C TYR A 141 -1.56 -7.68 21.20
N GLY A 142 -1.32 -6.38 21.32
CA GLY A 142 0.01 -5.84 21.52
C GLY A 142 0.92 -6.09 20.31
N ARG A 143 2.22 -5.88 20.50
CA ARG A 143 3.26 -6.24 19.54
C ARG A 143 4.28 -7.14 20.22
N ARG A 144 4.51 -8.32 19.65
CA ARG A 144 5.62 -9.19 20.06
C ARG A 144 6.90 -8.59 19.51
N VAL A 145 7.77 -8.10 20.39
CA VAL A 145 9.07 -7.53 20.03
C VAL A 145 10.19 -8.36 20.66
N ALA A 146 11.31 -8.42 19.96
CA ALA A 146 12.56 -8.97 20.48
C ALA A 146 13.60 -7.85 20.56
N ASP A 147 14.35 -7.82 21.65
CA ASP A 147 15.52 -6.97 21.76
C ASP A 147 16.57 -7.39 20.71
N PRO A 148 17.30 -6.44 20.11
CA PRO A 148 18.23 -6.71 19.02
C PRO A 148 19.55 -7.26 19.56
N VAL A 149 19.50 -8.42 20.23
CA VAL A 149 20.66 -9.11 20.81
C VAL A 149 20.97 -10.35 19.98
N VAL A 150 22.25 -10.53 19.64
CA VAL A 150 22.74 -11.65 18.86
C VAL A 150 22.76 -12.91 19.72
N SER A 151 21.91 -13.90 19.41
CA SER A 151 21.99 -15.23 20.03
C SER A 151 23.00 -16.12 19.31
N GLU A 152 23.00 -16.07 17.99
CA GLU A 152 23.85 -16.88 17.13
C GLU A 152 24.28 -16.06 15.91
N VAL A 153 25.51 -16.30 15.46
CA VAL A 153 26.04 -15.81 14.20
C VAL A 153 26.25 -17.01 13.29
N ARG A 154 25.58 -17.04 12.13
CA ARG A 154 25.71 -18.14 11.17
C ARG A 154 27.11 -18.16 10.56
N ALA A 155 27.67 -19.36 10.40
CA ALA A 155 28.93 -19.55 9.70
C ALA A 155 28.86 -19.08 8.24
N GLY A 156 29.92 -18.45 7.76
CA GLY A 156 30.03 -17.86 6.43
C GLY A 156 29.10 -16.67 6.20
N SER A 157 28.61 -16.01 7.25
CA SER A 157 27.71 -14.86 7.13
C SER A 157 28.45 -13.52 7.10
N ALA A 158 27.78 -12.46 6.66
CA ALA A 158 28.34 -11.11 6.68
C ALA A 158 28.65 -10.62 8.11
N ALA A 159 27.85 -11.05 9.09
CA ALA A 159 28.07 -10.74 10.49
C ALA A 159 29.31 -11.47 11.04
N GLU A 160 29.53 -12.73 10.67
CA GLU A 160 30.74 -13.48 11.06
C GLU A 160 32.00 -12.85 10.46
N GLU A 161 31.98 -12.55 9.15
CA GLU A 161 33.10 -11.91 8.43
C GLU A 161 33.47 -10.54 9.02
N ALA A 162 32.48 -9.79 9.50
CA ALA A 162 32.70 -8.51 10.15
C ALA A 162 33.13 -8.63 11.63
N GLY A 163 33.01 -9.81 12.24
CA GLY A 163 33.42 -10.04 13.62
C GLY A 163 32.36 -9.73 14.68
N ILE A 164 31.07 -9.73 14.30
CA ILE A 164 29.95 -9.78 15.27
C ILE A 164 30.02 -11.09 16.05
N ARG A 165 29.66 -11.05 17.33
CA ARG A 165 29.69 -12.20 18.24
C ARG A 165 28.36 -12.36 18.95
N THR A 166 28.08 -13.58 19.39
CA THR A 166 26.98 -13.86 20.32
C THR A 166 27.10 -12.97 21.56
N GLY A 167 25.98 -12.40 21.99
CA GLY A 167 25.88 -11.45 23.10
C GLY A 167 25.99 -9.98 22.70
N ASP A 168 26.40 -9.67 21.46
CA ASP A 168 26.39 -8.29 20.96
C ASP A 168 24.95 -7.76 20.90
N ARG A 169 24.76 -6.51 21.33
CA ARG A 169 23.49 -5.81 21.18
C ARG A 169 23.58 -4.78 20.07
N LEU A 170 22.79 -4.92 19.01
CA LEU A 170 22.77 -3.97 17.91
C LEU A 170 22.07 -2.68 18.38
N LEU A 171 22.75 -1.55 18.22
CA LEU A 171 22.27 -0.22 18.64
C LEU A 171 21.83 0.65 17.46
N ALA A 172 22.54 0.57 16.33
CA ALA A 172 22.22 1.35 15.13
C ALA A 172 22.72 0.66 13.85
N ILE A 173 22.13 1.04 12.71
CA ILE A 173 22.60 0.67 11.37
C ILE A 173 22.70 1.94 10.53
N ASP A 174 23.90 2.25 10.01
CA ASP A 174 24.22 3.49 9.30
C ASP A 174 23.78 4.75 10.07
N GLY A 175 23.99 4.74 11.39
CA GLY A 175 23.59 5.82 12.29
C GLY A 175 22.10 5.88 12.62
N VAL A 176 21.25 5.03 12.02
CA VAL A 176 19.83 4.93 12.35
C VAL A 176 19.66 4.02 13.57
N PRO A 177 19.10 4.51 14.69
CA PRO A 177 18.91 3.69 15.89
C PRO A 177 17.98 2.50 15.64
N VAL A 178 18.32 1.33 16.19
CA VAL A 178 17.47 0.15 16.17
C VAL A 178 17.05 -0.21 17.60
N ALA A 179 15.75 -0.30 17.83
CA ALA A 179 15.19 -0.62 19.15
C ALA A 179 14.82 -2.10 19.27
N THR A 180 14.50 -2.73 18.15
CA THR A 180 14.03 -4.12 18.07
C THR A 180 14.77 -4.90 17.00
N PHE A 181 14.76 -6.23 17.11
CA PHE A 181 15.31 -7.09 16.07
C PHE A 181 14.54 -6.98 14.74
N ASP A 182 13.24 -6.63 14.78
CA ASP A 182 12.46 -6.32 13.58
C ASP A 182 13.00 -5.10 12.82
N ASP A 183 13.52 -4.09 13.52
CA ASP A 183 14.12 -2.91 12.89
C ASP A 183 15.38 -3.30 12.11
N VAL A 184 16.21 -4.16 12.69
CA VAL A 184 17.39 -4.73 12.04
C VAL A 184 16.97 -5.49 10.78
N ARG A 185 16.01 -6.43 10.91
CA ARG A 185 15.54 -7.24 9.77
C ARG A 185 15.02 -6.34 8.65
N ARG A 186 14.14 -5.39 8.97
CA ARG A 186 13.52 -4.49 8.00
C ARG A 186 14.53 -3.59 7.28
N TYR A 187 15.53 -3.08 7.99
CA TYR A 187 16.58 -2.26 7.40
C TYR A 187 17.45 -3.08 6.44
N VAL A 188 17.88 -4.25 6.88
CA VAL A 188 18.81 -5.12 6.13
C VAL A 188 18.13 -5.81 4.94
N SER A 189 16.86 -6.20 5.06
CA SER A 189 16.17 -7.03 4.07
C SER A 189 16.04 -6.39 2.69
N VAL A 190 15.89 -5.06 2.65
CA VAL A 190 15.80 -4.28 1.41
C VAL A 190 17.16 -3.79 0.91
N ARG A 191 18.27 -4.22 1.53
CA ARG A 191 19.64 -3.77 1.23
C ARG A 191 20.61 -4.91 0.91
N PRO A 192 20.27 -5.89 0.04
CA PRO A 192 21.24 -6.91 -0.38
C PRO A 192 22.41 -6.25 -1.11
N GLU A 193 23.63 -6.76 -0.87
CA GLU A 193 24.86 -6.36 -1.57
C GLU A 193 25.26 -4.88 -1.37
N MET A 194 24.63 -4.16 -0.44
CA MET A 194 24.99 -2.79 -0.09
C MET A 194 25.76 -2.76 1.23
N ARG A 195 26.91 -2.09 1.23
CA ARG A 195 27.70 -1.93 2.46
C ARG A 195 26.91 -1.10 3.47
N ILE A 196 26.77 -1.63 4.67
CA ILE A 196 26.15 -1.00 5.84
C ILE A 196 27.15 -1.02 7.01
N VAL A 197 26.96 -0.14 7.99
CA VAL A 197 27.71 -0.13 9.25
C VAL A 197 26.77 -0.46 10.39
N VAL A 198 27.00 -1.56 11.08
CA VAL A 198 26.22 -1.96 12.26
C VAL A 198 26.99 -1.55 13.51
N THR A 199 26.40 -0.64 14.28
CA THR A 199 26.92 -0.26 15.61
C THR A 199 26.37 -1.24 16.64
N VAL A 200 27.26 -1.89 17.40
CA VAL A 200 26.89 -2.81 18.48
C VAL A 200 27.48 -2.37 19.81
N GLU A 201 26.81 -2.77 20.88
CA GLU A 201 27.29 -2.72 22.25
C GLU A 201 27.83 -4.11 22.63
N ARG A 202 29.12 -4.17 22.94
CA ARG A 202 29.80 -5.37 23.43
C ARG A 202 30.41 -5.07 24.78
N GLY A 203 29.76 -5.55 25.85
CA GLY A 203 30.13 -5.14 27.21
C GLY A 203 29.81 -3.66 27.44
N ALA A 204 30.82 -2.83 27.71
CA ALA A 204 30.68 -1.39 27.89
C ALA A 204 31.11 -0.56 26.66
N GLU A 205 31.61 -1.21 25.61
CA GLU A 205 32.13 -0.55 24.42
C GLU A 205 31.10 -0.52 23.30
N LYS A 206 31.10 0.57 22.54
CA LYS A 206 30.38 0.69 21.27
C LYS A 206 31.36 0.46 20.13
N LEU A 207 31.05 -0.51 19.27
CA LEU A 207 31.90 -0.93 18.17
C LEU A 207 31.11 -0.84 16.86
N ASP A 208 31.75 -0.32 15.82
CA ASP A 208 31.17 -0.21 14.48
C ASP A 208 31.72 -1.31 13.58
N PHE A 209 30.82 -2.12 13.02
CA PHE A 209 31.14 -3.24 12.15
C PHE A 209 30.62 -2.99 10.73
N PRO A 210 31.48 -2.59 9.78
CA PRO A 210 31.09 -2.51 8.38
C PRO A 210 30.89 -3.91 7.80
N MET A 211 29.75 -4.14 7.15
CA MET A 211 29.45 -5.42 6.49
C MET A 211 28.56 -5.23 5.26
N THR A 212 28.48 -6.26 4.43
CA THR A 212 27.62 -6.26 3.25
C THR A 212 26.61 -7.40 3.37
N PRO A 213 25.30 -7.13 3.52
CA PRO A 213 24.28 -8.17 3.58
C PRO A 213 24.34 -9.06 2.35
N LYS A 214 24.31 -10.38 2.56
CA LYS A 214 24.30 -11.34 1.46
C LYS A 214 22.89 -11.47 0.92
N ARG A 215 22.76 -11.59 -0.39
CA ARG A 215 21.48 -11.95 -1.03
C ARG A 215 21.16 -13.39 -0.66
N THR A 216 19.96 -13.63 -0.13
CA THR A 216 19.54 -14.96 0.29
C THR A 216 18.08 -15.17 -0.07
N GLU A 217 17.80 -16.31 -0.71
CA GLU A 217 16.43 -16.78 -0.95
C GLU A 217 15.88 -17.37 0.35
N LEU A 218 14.77 -16.81 0.84
CA LEU A 218 14.01 -17.30 1.97
C LEU A 218 12.66 -17.79 1.49
N THR A 219 12.22 -18.92 2.03
CA THR A 219 10.89 -19.47 1.80
C THR A 219 10.04 -19.22 3.03
N ASP A 220 8.88 -18.59 2.87
CA ASP A 220 7.94 -18.41 3.97
C ASP A 220 7.21 -19.71 4.33
N GLN A 221 6.40 -19.67 5.38
CA GLN A 221 5.62 -20.82 5.85
C GLN A 221 4.57 -21.35 4.84
N PHE A 222 4.30 -20.58 3.78
CA PHE A 222 3.38 -20.95 2.71
C PHE A 222 4.11 -21.38 1.43
N GLY A 223 5.43 -21.55 1.48
CA GLY A 223 6.24 -21.95 0.33
C GLY A 223 6.55 -20.80 -0.64
N ASN A 224 6.24 -19.55 -0.30
CA ASN A 224 6.56 -18.41 -1.14
C ASN A 224 8.04 -18.04 -0.99
N LYS A 225 8.76 -17.98 -2.11
CA LYS A 225 10.17 -17.58 -2.15
C LYS A 225 10.31 -16.06 -2.29
N MET A 226 11.21 -15.48 -1.50
CA MET A 226 11.61 -14.07 -1.56
C MET A 226 13.12 -13.96 -1.40
N GLU A 227 13.78 -13.11 -2.19
CA GLU A 227 15.19 -12.79 -1.97
C GLU A 227 15.32 -11.52 -1.17
N LEU A 228 16.06 -11.59 -0.08
CA LEU A 228 16.30 -10.47 0.83
C LEU A 228 17.78 -10.37 1.18
N GLY A 229 18.19 -9.20 1.64
CA GLY A 229 19.49 -9.03 2.30
C GLY A 229 19.48 -9.71 3.67
N VAL A 230 20.53 -10.49 3.96
CA VAL A 230 20.71 -11.18 5.24
C VAL A 230 22.14 -11.01 5.74
N ILE A 231 22.28 -10.64 7.02
CA ILE A 231 23.59 -10.54 7.69
C ILE A 231 23.97 -11.80 8.48
N GLY A 232 23.04 -12.73 8.69
CA GLY A 232 23.28 -14.01 9.37
C GLY A 232 23.30 -13.95 10.89
N VAL A 233 22.75 -12.89 11.48
CA VAL A 233 22.41 -12.82 12.90
C VAL A 233 21.09 -13.52 13.15
N VAL A 234 21.04 -14.35 14.19
CA VAL A 234 19.82 -14.99 14.70
C VAL A 234 19.58 -14.53 16.14
N THR A 235 18.32 -14.30 16.46
CA THR A 235 17.85 -14.02 17.82
C THR A 235 16.82 -15.08 18.21
N ASP A 236 17.01 -15.69 19.37
CA ASP A 236 16.15 -16.73 19.94
C ASP A 236 15.38 -16.24 21.17
N GLU A 237 14.42 -17.04 21.65
CA GLU A 237 13.58 -16.64 22.80
C GLU A 237 14.39 -16.29 24.05
N ALA A 238 15.54 -16.94 24.25
CA ALA A 238 16.40 -16.76 25.41
C ALA A 238 17.16 -15.41 25.38
N ALA A 239 17.85 -15.07 24.29
CA ALA A 239 18.64 -13.83 24.23
C ALA A 239 17.80 -12.62 23.78
N GLY A 240 16.78 -12.85 22.94
CA GLY A 240 15.92 -11.79 22.40
C GLY A 240 14.93 -11.20 23.40
N ARG A 241 14.80 -11.77 24.61
CA ARG A 241 13.83 -11.38 25.64
C ARG A 241 12.47 -11.02 25.05
N PHE A 242 11.91 -11.96 24.29
CA PHE A 242 10.67 -11.75 23.56
C PHE A 242 9.58 -11.31 24.53
N ARG A 243 9.03 -10.12 24.31
CA ARG A 243 7.95 -9.57 25.15
C ARG A 243 6.85 -9.02 24.27
N THR A 244 5.62 -9.14 24.76
CA THR A 244 4.48 -8.44 24.17
C THR A 244 4.42 -7.06 24.80
N VAL A 245 4.66 -6.04 23.98
CA VAL A 245 4.42 -4.65 24.36
C VAL A 245 2.96 -4.34 24.06
N THR A 246 2.21 -4.02 25.11
CA THR A 246 0.84 -3.52 24.98
C THR A 246 0.86 -2.01 24.84
N TYR A 247 -0.13 -1.46 24.13
CA TYR A 247 -0.23 -0.03 23.87
C TYR A 247 -1.57 0.49 24.35
N GLY A 248 -1.58 1.65 25.00
CA GLY A 248 -2.83 2.38 25.24
C GLY A 248 -3.45 2.85 23.90
N PRO A 249 -4.74 3.25 23.88
CA PRO A 249 -5.42 3.62 22.63
C PRO A 249 -4.70 4.70 21.81
N LEU A 250 -4.16 5.73 22.46
CA LEU A 250 -3.42 6.81 21.79
C LEU A 250 -2.03 6.36 21.32
N GLU A 251 -1.33 5.56 22.13
CA GLU A 251 -0.03 5.00 21.78
C GLU A 251 -0.16 4.04 20.58
N ALA A 252 -1.25 3.26 20.53
CA ALA A 252 -1.53 2.34 19.44
C ALA A 252 -1.77 3.07 18.11
N VAL A 253 -2.39 4.25 18.13
CA VAL A 253 -2.50 5.12 16.94
C VAL A 253 -1.11 5.61 16.51
N GLY A 254 -0.27 6.01 17.46
CA GLY A 254 1.12 6.40 17.19
C GLY A 254 1.93 5.26 16.56
N GLU A 255 1.80 4.04 17.09
CA GLU A 255 2.42 2.85 16.51
C GLU A 255 1.83 2.46 15.16
N GLY A 256 0.51 2.61 14.96
CA GLY A 256 -0.12 2.43 13.66
C GLY A 256 0.46 3.38 12.61
N ALA A 257 0.64 4.65 12.96
CA ALA A 257 1.29 5.64 12.10
C ALA A 257 2.76 5.28 11.82
N ARG A 258 3.51 4.85 12.83
CA ARG A 258 4.90 4.38 12.68
C ARG A 258 4.97 3.16 11.75
N GLN A 259 4.06 2.20 11.90
CA GLN A 259 3.99 1.02 11.04
C GLN A 259 3.64 1.38 9.59
N SER A 260 2.67 2.28 9.38
CA SER A 260 2.35 2.79 8.05
C SER A 260 3.56 3.53 7.43
N TRP A 261 4.27 4.34 8.20
CA TRP A 261 5.50 5.00 7.75
C TRP A 261 6.57 4.00 7.32
N HIS A 262 6.74 2.91 8.07
CA HIS A 262 7.68 1.84 7.75
C HIS A 262 7.35 1.12 6.45
N ILE A 263 6.07 0.91 6.17
CA ILE A 263 5.62 0.38 4.88
C ILE A 263 5.97 1.37 3.76
N VAL A 264 5.65 2.65 3.92
CA VAL A 264 5.97 3.70 2.93
C VAL A 264 7.47 3.75 2.61
N THR A 265 8.33 3.87 3.62
CA THR A 265 9.78 3.93 3.41
C THR A 265 10.31 2.64 2.80
N GLY A 266 9.79 1.48 3.22
CA GLY A 266 10.17 0.19 2.67
C GLY A 266 9.78 0.05 1.19
N THR A 267 8.61 0.56 0.79
CA THR A 267 8.18 0.58 -0.61
C THR A 267 9.09 1.46 -1.46
N PHE A 268 9.48 2.65 -0.97
CA PHE A 268 10.43 3.50 -1.71
C PHE A 268 11.83 2.88 -1.81
N ASP A 269 12.35 2.30 -0.72
CA ASP A 269 13.63 1.57 -0.74
C ASP A 269 13.58 0.43 -1.76
N TYR A 270 12.50 -0.34 -1.77
CA TYR A 270 12.30 -1.44 -2.71
C TYR A 270 12.25 -0.96 -4.18
N ILE A 271 11.45 0.07 -4.48
CA ILE A 271 11.36 0.65 -5.84
C ILE A 271 12.71 1.22 -6.28
N SER A 272 13.40 1.95 -5.40
CA SER A 272 14.73 2.51 -5.69
C SER A 272 15.74 1.41 -6.01
N ASN A 273 15.77 0.34 -5.22
CA ASN A 273 16.68 -0.76 -5.45
C ASN A 273 16.30 -1.61 -6.67
N LEU A 274 15.01 -1.69 -7.02
CA LEU A 274 14.55 -2.28 -8.27
C LEU A 274 15.07 -1.50 -9.48
N ILE A 275 14.90 -0.17 -9.50
CA ILE A 275 15.37 0.70 -10.59
C ILE A 275 16.90 0.65 -10.70
N ALA A 276 17.61 0.56 -9.57
CA ALA A 276 19.06 0.42 -9.54
C ALA A 276 19.57 -0.98 -9.94
N GLY A 277 18.70 -1.94 -10.27
CA GLY A 277 19.07 -3.31 -10.64
C GLY A 277 19.53 -4.19 -9.48
N ARG A 278 19.28 -3.77 -8.24
CA ARG A 278 19.66 -4.50 -7.01
C ARG A 278 18.55 -5.41 -6.50
N MET A 279 17.31 -5.21 -6.91
CA MET A 279 16.19 -6.11 -6.62
C MET A 279 15.66 -6.71 -7.91
N LYS A 280 15.21 -7.96 -7.84
CA LYS A 280 14.57 -8.62 -8.97
C LYS A 280 13.12 -8.15 -9.09
N ALA A 281 12.71 -7.85 -10.32
CA ALA A 281 11.34 -7.43 -10.63
C ALA A 281 10.32 -8.56 -10.47
N ASP A 282 10.78 -9.82 -10.44
CA ASP A 282 9.96 -11.02 -10.29
C ASP A 282 9.30 -11.15 -8.90
N GLN A 283 9.70 -10.31 -7.95
CA GLN A 283 9.09 -10.22 -6.63
C GLN A 283 7.90 -9.26 -6.57
N LEU A 284 7.69 -8.42 -7.59
CA LEU A 284 6.50 -7.58 -7.68
C LEU A 284 5.26 -8.43 -7.90
N GLY A 285 4.41 -8.54 -6.88
CA GLY A 285 3.17 -9.29 -6.98
C GLY A 285 2.06 -8.50 -7.66
N GLY A 286 1.38 -9.15 -8.60
CA GLY A 286 0.15 -8.64 -9.22
C GLY A 286 -1.11 -9.05 -8.45
N PRO A 287 -2.30 -8.86 -9.07
CA PRO A 287 -3.58 -9.17 -8.46
C PRO A 287 -3.73 -10.63 -8.03
N ILE A 288 -3.08 -11.57 -8.74
CA ILE A 288 -3.17 -13.01 -8.43
C ILE A 288 -2.43 -13.30 -7.13
N ARG A 289 -1.21 -12.76 -6.96
CA ARG A 289 -0.48 -12.90 -5.69
C ARG A 289 -1.19 -12.23 -4.53
N VAL A 290 -1.83 -11.08 -4.73
CA VAL A 290 -2.64 -10.44 -3.69
C VAL A 290 -3.83 -11.33 -3.28
N ALA A 291 -4.49 -11.97 -4.25
CA ALA A 291 -5.57 -12.91 -3.96
C ALA A 291 -5.08 -14.14 -3.18
N GLN A 292 -3.97 -14.74 -3.61
CA GLN A 292 -3.35 -15.87 -2.91
C GLN A 292 -2.91 -15.50 -1.49
N ALA A 293 -2.25 -14.36 -1.31
CA ALA A 293 -1.86 -13.86 -0.01
C ALA A 293 -3.08 -13.63 0.90
N SER A 294 -4.17 -13.11 0.35
CA SER A 294 -5.43 -12.93 1.10
C SER A 294 -5.99 -14.27 1.59
N GLY A 295 -5.99 -15.30 0.74
CA GLY A 295 -6.40 -16.64 1.14
C GLY A 295 -5.49 -17.28 2.17
N GLN A 296 -4.17 -17.17 1.99
CA GLN A 296 -3.17 -17.64 2.95
C GLN A 296 -3.36 -16.98 4.32
N MET A 297 -3.52 -15.65 4.36
CA MET A 297 -3.74 -14.92 5.61
C MET A 297 -5.08 -15.26 6.26
N ALA A 298 -6.12 -15.53 5.47
CA ALA A 298 -7.41 -15.98 6.01
C ALA A 298 -7.32 -17.30 6.78
N THR A 299 -6.41 -18.21 6.38
CA THR A 299 -6.18 -19.46 7.12
C THR A 299 -5.50 -19.24 8.48
N LEU A 300 -4.76 -18.14 8.65
CA LEU A 300 -4.18 -17.72 9.93
C LEU A 300 -5.18 -16.99 10.83
N GLY A 301 -6.31 -16.56 10.28
CA GLY A 301 -7.42 -15.91 10.99
C GLY A 301 -7.60 -14.43 10.68
N VAL A 302 -8.64 -13.85 11.28
CA VAL A 302 -9.11 -12.49 10.97
C VAL A 302 -8.07 -11.43 11.26
N ALA A 303 -7.27 -11.57 12.33
CA ALA A 303 -6.22 -10.61 12.68
C ALA A 303 -5.14 -10.51 11.58
N ALA A 304 -4.73 -11.64 11.01
CA ALA A 304 -3.78 -11.67 9.90
C ALA A 304 -4.37 -11.07 8.62
N LEU A 305 -5.65 -11.35 8.34
CA LEU A 305 -6.34 -10.75 7.19
C LEU A 305 -6.49 -9.23 7.33
N LEU A 306 -6.79 -8.73 8.53
CA LEU A 306 -6.83 -7.29 8.82
C LEU A 306 -5.45 -6.65 8.71
N GLN A 307 -4.39 -7.33 9.17
CA GLN A 307 -3.01 -6.87 9.00
C GLN A 307 -2.64 -6.74 7.51
N LEU A 308 -3.03 -7.71 6.68
CA LEU A 308 -2.87 -7.63 5.23
C LEU A 308 -3.66 -6.47 4.65
N ALA A 309 -4.92 -6.30 5.06
CA ALA A 309 -5.76 -5.18 4.60
C ALA A 309 -5.14 -3.82 4.93
N ALA A 310 -4.58 -3.66 6.13
CA ALA A 310 -3.88 -2.44 6.53
C ALA A 310 -2.64 -2.20 5.66
N MET A 311 -1.82 -3.24 5.43
CA MET A 311 -0.65 -3.16 4.57
C MET A 311 -1.02 -2.75 3.14
N LEU A 312 -2.00 -3.43 2.55
CA LEU A 312 -2.47 -3.13 1.19
C LEU A 312 -3.12 -1.75 1.11
N SER A 313 -3.82 -1.30 2.16
CA SER A 313 -4.41 0.04 2.21
C SER A 313 -3.32 1.11 2.16
N VAL A 314 -2.24 0.99 2.94
CA VAL A 314 -1.07 1.90 2.83
C VAL A 314 -0.49 1.88 1.42
N SER A 315 -0.27 0.69 0.85
CA SER A 315 0.32 0.55 -0.49
C SER A 315 -0.55 1.18 -1.58
N ILE A 316 -1.87 0.98 -1.56
CA ILE A 316 -2.81 1.55 -2.53
C ILE A 316 -2.91 3.06 -2.34
N GLY A 317 -2.99 3.55 -1.10
CA GLY A 317 -2.94 4.99 -0.82
C GLY A 317 -1.66 5.63 -1.32
N LEU A 318 -0.51 5.00 -1.10
CA LEU A 318 0.79 5.48 -1.60
C LEU A 318 0.85 5.50 -3.12
N LEU A 319 0.44 4.41 -3.78
CA LEU A 319 0.43 4.32 -5.23
C LEU A 319 -0.50 5.37 -5.86
N ASN A 320 -1.70 5.58 -5.30
CA ASN A 320 -2.60 6.60 -5.81
C ASN A 320 -2.08 8.02 -5.62
N LEU A 321 -1.18 8.28 -4.66
CA LEU A 321 -0.50 9.59 -4.54
C LEU A 321 0.68 9.76 -5.50
N MET A 322 1.11 8.71 -6.22
CA MET A 322 2.20 8.83 -7.18
C MET A 322 1.81 9.79 -8.32
N PRO A 323 2.78 10.54 -8.89
CA PRO A 323 2.54 11.51 -9.97
C PRO A 323 2.30 10.84 -11.33
N VAL A 324 1.33 9.92 -11.39
CA VAL A 324 0.93 9.20 -12.60
C VAL A 324 -0.42 9.75 -13.05
N PRO A 325 -0.56 10.27 -14.29
CA PRO A 325 -1.75 11.00 -14.74
C PRO A 325 -3.11 10.32 -14.51
N VAL A 326 -3.17 8.98 -14.54
CA VAL A 326 -4.43 8.22 -14.32
C VAL A 326 -4.78 7.99 -12.85
N LEU A 327 -3.89 8.33 -11.94
CA LEU A 327 -4.08 8.22 -10.49
C LEU A 327 -4.38 9.60 -9.90
N ASP A 328 -4.83 9.62 -8.65
CA ASP A 328 -5.16 10.85 -7.92
C ASP A 328 -3.96 11.82 -7.88
N GLY A 329 -2.76 11.30 -7.64
CA GLY A 329 -1.52 12.07 -7.61
C GLY A 329 -1.20 12.76 -8.93
N GLY A 330 -1.61 12.18 -10.07
CA GLY A 330 -1.53 12.84 -11.37
C GLY A 330 -2.39 14.10 -11.46
N HIS A 331 -3.61 14.04 -10.94
CA HIS A 331 -4.52 15.19 -10.86
C HIS A 331 -3.96 16.27 -9.91
N LEU A 332 -3.39 15.84 -8.77
CA LEU A 332 -2.72 16.76 -7.84
C LEU A 332 -1.53 17.47 -8.50
N VAL A 333 -0.77 16.80 -9.36
CA VAL A 333 0.30 17.42 -10.14
C VAL A 333 -0.27 18.47 -11.11
N PHE A 334 -1.35 18.18 -11.82
CA PHE A 334 -1.99 19.17 -12.69
C PHE A 334 -2.50 20.38 -11.91
N TYR A 335 -3.06 20.17 -10.73
CA TYR A 335 -3.49 21.25 -9.84
C TYR A 335 -2.33 22.06 -9.28
N ALA A 336 -1.19 21.44 -8.96
CA ALA A 336 0.01 22.14 -8.57
C ALA A 336 0.53 23.03 -9.72
N ILE A 337 0.53 22.50 -10.94
CA ILE A 337 0.91 23.26 -12.15
C ILE A 337 -0.07 24.43 -12.38
N GLU A 338 -1.37 24.21 -12.20
CA GLU A 338 -2.40 25.25 -12.30
C GLU A 338 -2.21 26.34 -11.23
N ALA A 339 -1.91 25.97 -9.99
CA ALA A 339 -1.64 26.91 -8.89
C ALA A 339 -0.47 27.84 -9.22
N VAL A 340 0.61 27.29 -9.79
CA VAL A 340 1.80 28.07 -10.18
C VAL A 340 1.55 28.94 -11.42
N ARG A 341 0.80 28.42 -12.40
CA ARG A 341 0.55 29.12 -13.68
C ARG A 341 -0.61 30.10 -13.63
N GLY A 342 -1.48 30.01 -12.63
CA GLY A 342 -2.76 30.73 -12.54
C GLY A 342 -3.80 30.32 -13.58
N LYS A 343 -3.53 29.28 -14.38
CA LYS A 343 -4.46 28.75 -15.39
C LYS A 343 -4.32 27.24 -15.57
N PRO A 344 -5.41 26.51 -15.90
CA PRO A 344 -5.38 25.06 -16.10
C PRO A 344 -4.37 24.63 -17.18
N VAL A 345 -3.88 23.39 -17.04
CA VAL A 345 -3.12 22.73 -18.11
C VAL A 345 -4.01 22.54 -19.33
N GLY A 346 -3.51 22.85 -20.53
CA GLY A 346 -4.32 22.77 -21.75
C GLY A 346 -4.82 21.34 -22.02
N PRO A 347 -6.01 21.19 -22.61
CA PRO A 347 -6.68 19.89 -22.77
C PRO A 347 -5.82 18.87 -23.53
N ASN A 348 -5.13 19.29 -24.60
CA ASN A 348 -4.24 18.41 -25.36
C ASN A 348 -3.09 17.85 -24.51
N ALA A 349 -2.52 18.66 -23.61
CA ALA A 349 -1.42 18.22 -22.75
C ALA A 349 -1.93 17.25 -21.67
N GLN A 350 -3.12 17.49 -21.11
CA GLN A 350 -3.76 16.56 -20.19
C GLN A 350 -4.07 15.22 -20.89
N GLU A 351 -4.65 15.26 -22.09
CA GLU A 351 -4.96 14.05 -22.87
C GLU A 351 -3.71 13.21 -23.17
N ILE A 352 -2.62 13.84 -23.62
CA ILE A 352 -1.35 13.15 -23.85
C ILE A 352 -0.85 12.52 -22.56
N ALA A 353 -0.89 13.25 -21.45
CA ALA A 353 -0.46 12.75 -20.16
C ALA A 353 -1.33 11.57 -19.70
N TYR A 354 -2.66 11.63 -19.82
CA TYR A 354 -3.56 10.51 -19.53
C TYR A 354 -3.26 9.29 -20.41
N ARG A 355 -3.05 9.47 -21.71
CA ARG A 355 -2.69 8.37 -22.64
C ARG A 355 -1.38 7.70 -22.22
N ILE A 356 -0.36 8.47 -21.86
CA ILE A 356 0.91 7.96 -21.33
C ILE A 356 0.66 7.21 -20.01
N GLY A 357 -0.14 7.79 -19.11
CA GLY A 357 -0.48 7.19 -17.82
C GLY A 357 -1.20 5.85 -17.96
N ILE A 358 -2.22 5.77 -18.83
CA ILE A 358 -2.96 4.53 -19.14
C ILE A 358 -2.00 3.50 -19.72
N ALA A 359 -1.18 3.89 -20.70
CA ALA A 359 -0.21 2.98 -21.30
C ALA A 359 0.75 2.40 -20.25
N LEU A 360 1.27 3.25 -19.36
CA LEU A 360 2.16 2.84 -18.27
C LEU A 360 1.48 1.87 -17.28
N VAL A 361 0.25 2.18 -16.84
CA VAL A 361 -0.49 1.30 -15.93
C VAL A 361 -0.85 -0.03 -16.58
N LEU A 362 -1.28 -0.02 -17.84
CA LEU A 362 -1.56 -1.26 -18.59
C LEU A 362 -0.29 -2.09 -18.79
N SER A 363 0.84 -1.47 -19.13
CA SER A 363 2.13 -2.17 -19.23
C SER A 363 2.54 -2.79 -17.90
N LEU A 364 2.38 -2.06 -16.79
CA LEU A 364 2.67 -2.59 -15.45
C LEU A 364 1.72 -3.74 -15.07
N MET A 365 0.43 -3.64 -15.41
CA MET A 365 -0.56 -4.68 -15.15
C MET A 365 -0.25 -5.95 -15.93
N VAL A 366 0.11 -5.82 -17.21
CA VAL A 366 0.55 -6.96 -18.04
C VAL A 366 1.83 -7.57 -17.48
N PHE A 367 2.81 -6.74 -17.11
CA PHE A 367 4.06 -7.20 -16.51
C PHE A 367 3.83 -7.95 -15.19
N ALA A 368 3.05 -7.39 -14.27
CA ALA A 368 2.74 -8.00 -12.98
C ALA A 368 1.94 -9.30 -13.14
N THR A 369 0.97 -9.33 -14.06
CA THR A 369 0.20 -10.54 -14.36
C THR A 369 1.08 -11.62 -14.99
N TRP A 370 1.96 -11.25 -15.92
CA TRP A 370 2.95 -12.17 -16.50
C TRP A 370 3.86 -12.75 -15.42
N ASN A 371 4.32 -11.92 -14.50
CA ASN A 371 5.17 -12.33 -13.38
C ASN A 371 4.45 -13.25 -12.38
N ASP A 372 3.16 -13.01 -12.13
CA ASP A 372 2.34 -13.90 -11.31
C ASP A 372 2.20 -15.28 -11.98
N ILE A 373 1.92 -15.29 -13.29
CA ILE A 373 1.75 -16.51 -14.09
C ILE A 373 3.06 -17.30 -14.20
N SER A 374 4.18 -16.65 -14.53
CA SER A 374 5.47 -17.30 -14.67
C SER A 374 5.90 -18.00 -13.37
N MET A 375 5.62 -17.36 -12.22
CA MET A 375 5.94 -17.95 -10.93
C MET A 375 5.05 -19.16 -10.60
N LEU A 376 3.77 -19.13 -10.97
CA LEU A 376 2.86 -20.27 -10.80
C LEU A 376 3.38 -21.52 -11.54
N PHE A 377 3.86 -21.34 -12.77
CA PHE A 377 4.45 -22.44 -13.55
C PHE A 377 5.83 -22.89 -13.05
N SER A 378 6.57 -22.03 -12.34
CA SER A 378 7.85 -22.41 -11.73
C SER A 378 7.72 -23.20 -10.41
N ARG A 379 6.51 -23.31 -9.84
CA ARG A 379 6.21 -24.07 -8.61
C ARG A 379 5.80 -25.53 -8.87
N THR A 380 5.43 -25.86 -10.12
CA THR A 380 5.28 -27.23 -10.62
C THR A 380 6.58 -27.73 -11.20
#